data_AF-A0A6C0EK48-F1
#
_entry.id   AF-A0A6C0EK48-F1
#
_cell.length_a   1.000
_cell.length_b   1.000
_cell.length_c   1.000
_cell.angle_alpha   90.00
_cell.angle_beta   90.00
_cell.angle_gamma   90.00
#
_symmetry.space_group_name_H-M   'P 1'
#
loop_
_entity.id
_entity.type
_entity.pdbx_description
1 polymer ?
#
loop_
_entity_poly.entity_id
_entity_poly.type
_entity_poly.pdbx_seq_one_letter_code
_entity_poly.pdbx_strand_id
1 'polypeptide(L)'
;MKYKKELGVFGLFIISEEIDKRKDKVKFLKRYKNKLNVRKSNTEQSNVEKKKLSEEKYLKLQHYNKRAAQIQLFNGIVQLLGTLNKDKNKDVKKQSYKINIYKYKYPRTSTPGKSIWIKNYSLGYSIALFSFLTSLSHYSFISFRKDKYREYIDNQINIQRWLEYSITSSIMMFSLFGLSMIDYMEEIVPLTILIAVTNIFGLGIESIKDRDKENLRTILFRAGIFTNGWPWIFLSYKYKEGIKNITKEQFIDRLAENAPDEYSASKEDGVKYTNAEKVWEIFDTKIKSAITILIYALRGLYLLFPANMYFNYLKPLRTLPPESEGMLDPDDFYKLEKNYIFLSMAAKSTLSWIIWSATLRPNTD
;
A
#
# COMPACT_ATOMS: atom_id res chain seq x y z
N MET A 1 66.60 -18.08 -26.65
CA MET A 1 66.51 -18.81 -25.35
C MET A 1 66.23 -17.86 -24.17
N LYS A 2 65.33 -16.88 -24.35
CA LYS A 2 65.09 -15.76 -23.41
C LYS A 2 63.74 -15.84 -22.67
N TYR A 3 63.03 -16.97 -22.75
CA TYR A 3 61.67 -17.16 -22.21
C TYR A 3 61.57 -18.14 -21.02
N LYS A 4 62.70 -18.56 -20.42
CA LYS A 4 62.70 -19.50 -19.27
C LYS A 4 62.94 -18.85 -17.89
N LYS A 5 63.20 -17.53 -17.81
CA LYS A 5 63.42 -16.83 -16.52
C LYS A 5 62.20 -16.06 -15.98
N GLU A 6 61.19 -15.76 -16.80
CA GLU A 6 60.02 -14.96 -16.37
C GLU A 6 58.89 -15.80 -15.73
N LEU A 7 58.84 -17.12 -15.99
CA LEU A 7 57.83 -18.01 -15.41
C LEU A 7 58.05 -18.30 -13.91
N GLY A 8 59.28 -18.18 -13.40
CA GLY A 8 59.59 -18.41 -11.98
C GLY A 8 59.13 -17.27 -11.06
N VAL A 9 59.15 -16.03 -11.55
CA VAL A 9 58.76 -14.85 -10.76
C VAL A 9 57.23 -14.69 -10.72
N PHE A 10 56.54 -14.97 -11.83
CA PHE A 10 55.07 -14.95 -11.87
C PHE A 10 54.44 -16.07 -11.03
N GLY A 11 55.04 -17.27 -11.01
CA GLY A 11 54.56 -18.39 -10.18
C GLY A 11 54.68 -18.11 -8.67
N LEU A 12 55.78 -17.47 -8.24
CA LEU A 12 55.96 -17.05 -6.85
C LEU A 12 55.04 -15.89 -6.46
N PHE A 13 54.74 -14.97 -7.39
CA PHE A 13 53.81 -13.87 -7.15
C PHE A 13 52.36 -14.36 -6.98
N ILE A 14 51.90 -15.28 -7.83
CA ILE A 14 50.56 -15.89 -7.72
C ILE A 14 50.44 -16.72 -6.42
N ILE A 15 51.48 -17.49 -6.05
CA ILE A 15 51.48 -18.26 -4.80
C ILE A 15 51.51 -17.31 -3.57
N SER A 16 52.26 -16.21 -3.62
CA SER A 16 52.27 -15.18 -2.57
C SER A 16 50.90 -14.52 -2.40
N GLU A 17 50.24 -14.15 -3.50
CA GLU A 17 48.93 -13.50 -3.49
C GLU A 17 47.84 -14.46 -2.97
N GLU A 18 47.92 -15.75 -3.33
CA GLU A 18 47.00 -16.79 -2.87
C GLU A 18 47.20 -17.12 -1.38
N ILE A 19 48.45 -17.09 -0.89
CA ILE A 19 48.79 -17.27 0.53
C ILE A 19 48.32 -16.07 1.36
N ASP A 20 48.47 -14.84 0.88
CA ASP A 20 47.99 -13.64 1.59
C ASP A 20 46.46 -13.57 1.60
N LYS A 21 45.77 -13.92 0.50
CA LYS A 21 44.30 -14.10 0.49
C LYS A 21 43.85 -15.16 1.49
N ARG A 22 44.60 -16.25 1.67
CA ARG A 22 44.31 -17.27 2.70
C ARG A 22 44.56 -16.75 4.11
N LYS A 23 45.64 -16.01 4.36
CA LYS A 23 45.91 -15.40 5.68
C LYS A 23 44.83 -14.37 6.05
N ASP A 24 44.40 -13.54 5.10
CA ASP A 24 43.31 -12.58 5.30
C ASP A 24 41.97 -13.25 5.52
N LYS A 25 41.68 -14.35 4.81
CA LYS A 25 40.50 -15.19 5.05
C LYS A 25 40.52 -15.82 6.44
N VAL A 26 41.68 -16.33 6.90
CA VAL A 26 41.83 -16.88 8.25
C VAL A 26 41.68 -15.79 9.32
N LYS A 27 42.24 -14.60 9.10
CA LYS A 27 42.12 -13.45 10.01
C LYS A 27 40.68 -12.93 10.07
N PHE A 28 39.97 -12.91 8.94
CA PHE A 28 38.55 -12.61 8.85
C PHE A 28 37.70 -13.66 9.59
N LEU A 29 37.94 -14.95 9.34
CA LEU A 29 37.22 -16.04 10.00
C LEU A 29 37.47 -16.05 11.51
N LYS A 30 38.70 -15.74 11.97
CA LYS A 30 39.03 -15.61 13.39
C LYS A 30 38.34 -14.41 14.03
N ARG A 31 38.29 -13.26 13.35
CA ARG A 31 37.51 -12.08 13.79
C ARG A 31 36.00 -12.36 13.81
N TYR A 32 35.49 -13.08 12.82
CA TYR A 32 34.07 -13.45 12.72
C TYR A 32 33.69 -14.47 13.81
N LYS A 33 34.52 -15.48 14.05
CA LYS A 33 34.34 -16.47 15.12
C LYS A 33 34.45 -15.83 16.52
N ASN A 34 35.37 -14.89 16.71
CA ASN A 34 35.43 -14.11 17.96
C ASN A 34 34.19 -13.23 18.14
N LYS A 35 33.70 -12.56 17.09
CA LYS A 35 32.42 -11.83 17.15
C LYS A 35 31.24 -12.75 17.47
N LEU A 36 31.20 -13.96 16.90
CA LEU A 36 30.16 -14.96 17.19
C LEU A 36 30.24 -15.47 18.63
N ASN A 37 31.44 -15.70 19.16
CA ASN A 37 31.64 -16.15 20.54
C ASN A 37 31.30 -15.05 21.54
N VAL A 38 31.66 -13.79 21.27
CA VAL A 38 31.24 -12.62 22.08
C VAL A 38 29.72 -12.43 22.00
N ARG A 39 29.11 -12.67 20.84
CA ARG A 39 27.65 -12.62 20.69
C ARG A 39 26.98 -13.75 21.49
N LYS A 40 27.50 -14.98 21.43
CA LYS A 40 27.03 -16.12 22.24
C LYS A 40 27.17 -15.85 23.74
N SER A 41 28.32 -15.36 24.21
CA SER A 41 28.52 -15.06 25.64
C SER A 41 27.59 -13.94 26.13
N ASN A 42 27.32 -12.92 25.29
CA ASN A 42 26.36 -11.86 25.63
C ASN A 42 24.91 -12.37 25.59
N THR A 43 24.61 -13.39 24.79
CA THR A 43 23.28 -14.02 24.71
C THR A 43 23.04 -14.99 25.87
N GLU A 44 24.11 -15.61 26.40
CA GLU A 44 24.06 -16.47 27.61
C GLU A 44 24.07 -15.64 28.91
N GLN A 45 24.62 -14.42 28.91
CA GLN A 45 24.58 -13.51 30.06
C GLN A 45 23.36 -12.57 30.10
N SER A 46 22.61 -12.41 29.01
CA SER A 46 21.36 -11.64 28.98
C SER A 46 20.12 -12.53 29.12
N ASN A 47 20.05 -13.29 30.22
CA ASN A 47 18.75 -13.71 30.76
C ASN A 47 18.04 -12.53 31.45
N VAL A 48 18.05 -11.35 30.82
CA VAL A 48 17.11 -10.29 31.14
C VAL A 48 15.80 -10.75 30.52
N GLU A 49 14.90 -11.24 31.36
CA GLU A 49 13.57 -11.67 30.95
C GLU A 49 12.93 -10.53 30.12
N LYS A 50 12.78 -10.75 28.80
CA LYS A 50 12.24 -9.72 27.91
C LYS A 50 10.91 -9.25 28.47
N LYS A 51 10.82 -7.96 28.82
CA LYS A 51 9.59 -7.35 29.32
C LYS A 51 8.49 -7.59 28.30
N LYS A 52 7.48 -8.38 28.68
CA LYS A 52 6.31 -8.68 27.84
C LYS A 52 5.20 -7.67 28.09
N LEU A 53 4.31 -7.54 27.12
CA LEU A 53 3.11 -6.75 27.28
C LEU A 53 2.18 -7.41 28.31
N SER A 54 1.56 -6.62 29.20
CA SER A 54 0.60 -7.15 30.18
C SER A 54 -0.58 -7.87 29.51
N GLU A 55 -1.09 -8.93 30.13
CA GLU A 55 -2.28 -9.66 29.65
C GLU A 55 -3.49 -8.76 29.41
N GLU A 56 -3.71 -7.76 30.29
CA GLU A 56 -4.80 -6.79 30.12
C GLU A 56 -4.70 -6.04 28.78
N LYS A 57 -3.49 -5.58 28.42
CA LYS A 57 -3.25 -4.87 27.15
C LYS A 57 -3.34 -5.80 25.94
N TYR A 58 -2.92 -7.06 26.09
CA TYR A 58 -3.16 -8.07 25.06
C TYR A 58 -4.65 -8.26 24.77
N LEU A 59 -5.46 -8.39 25.82
CA LEU A 59 -6.91 -8.50 25.69
C LEU A 59 -7.52 -7.24 25.06
N LYS A 60 -7.01 -6.04 25.40
CA LYS A 60 -7.42 -4.79 24.72
C LYS A 60 -7.09 -4.80 23.23
N LEU A 61 -5.90 -5.25 22.81
CA LEU A 61 -5.57 -5.40 21.38
C LEU A 61 -6.50 -6.40 20.69
N GLN A 62 -6.81 -7.53 21.33
CA GLN A 62 -7.76 -8.50 20.79
C GLN A 62 -9.15 -7.87 20.61
N HIS A 63 -9.59 -7.05 21.57
CA HIS A 63 -10.86 -6.33 21.45
C HIS A 63 -10.87 -5.31 20.32
N TYR A 64 -9.78 -4.56 20.12
CA TYR A 64 -9.65 -3.65 18.99
C TYR A 64 -9.67 -4.40 17.64
N ASN A 65 -8.95 -5.52 17.54
CA ASN A 65 -8.98 -6.38 16.35
C ASN A 65 -10.38 -6.96 16.10
N LYS A 66 -11.10 -7.41 17.13
CA LYS A 66 -12.48 -7.89 17.01
C LYS A 66 -13.40 -6.80 16.44
N ARG A 67 -13.34 -5.59 16.99
CA ARG A 67 -14.14 -4.45 16.50
C ARG A 67 -13.78 -4.09 15.07
N ALA A 68 -12.49 -4.06 14.75
CA ALA A 68 -12.02 -3.81 13.39
C ALA A 68 -12.55 -4.85 12.39
N ALA A 69 -12.51 -6.13 12.76
CA ALA A 69 -13.07 -7.21 11.94
C ALA A 69 -14.57 -7.00 11.70
N GLN A 70 -15.34 -6.74 12.76
CA GLN A 70 -16.79 -6.51 12.67
C GLN A 70 -17.14 -5.31 11.78
N ILE A 71 -16.45 -4.18 11.94
CA ILE A 71 -16.67 -2.96 11.14
C ILE A 71 -16.40 -3.25 9.66
N GLN A 72 -15.30 -3.91 9.33
CA GLN A 72 -14.95 -4.18 7.94
C GLN A 72 -15.79 -5.29 7.32
N LEU A 73 -16.26 -6.25 8.12
CA LEU A 73 -17.25 -7.22 7.66
C LEU A 73 -18.55 -6.52 7.27
N PHE A 74 -19.05 -5.62 8.13
CA PHE A 74 -20.24 -4.83 7.86
C PHE A 74 -20.07 -3.97 6.60
N ASN A 75 -18.96 -3.22 6.51
CA ASN A 75 -18.64 -2.43 5.31
C ASN A 75 -18.65 -3.34 4.06
N GLY A 76 -17.96 -4.48 4.10
CA GLY A 76 -17.89 -5.40 2.97
C GLY A 76 -19.26 -5.93 2.53
N ILE A 77 -20.12 -6.31 3.47
CA ILE A 77 -21.48 -6.79 3.20
C ILE A 77 -22.32 -5.68 2.56
N VAL A 78 -22.34 -4.48 3.14
CA VAL A 78 -23.13 -3.35 2.60
C VAL A 78 -22.72 -3.07 1.16
N GLN A 79 -21.41 -2.97 0.91
CA GLN A 79 -20.84 -2.68 -0.41
C GLN A 79 -21.19 -3.77 -1.42
N LEU A 80 -21.06 -5.04 -1.03
CA LEU A 80 -21.42 -6.17 -1.87
C LEU A 80 -22.91 -6.16 -2.22
N LEU A 81 -23.78 -5.97 -1.23
CA LEU A 81 -25.23 -5.96 -1.44
C LEU A 81 -25.69 -4.80 -2.32
N GLY A 82 -25.16 -3.59 -2.14
CA GLY A 82 -25.50 -2.46 -3.02
C GLY A 82 -24.99 -2.63 -4.44
N THR A 83 -23.82 -3.25 -4.61
CA THR A 83 -23.30 -3.58 -5.94
C THR A 83 -24.20 -4.61 -6.62
N LEU A 84 -24.53 -5.71 -5.93
CA LEU A 84 -25.43 -6.75 -6.44
C LEU A 84 -26.83 -6.21 -6.78
N ASN A 85 -27.35 -5.29 -5.96
CA ASN A 85 -28.66 -4.68 -6.22
C ASN A 85 -28.67 -3.86 -7.52
N LYS A 86 -27.61 -3.08 -7.75
CA LYS A 86 -27.48 -2.29 -9.00
C LYS A 86 -27.18 -3.17 -10.22
N ASP A 87 -26.47 -4.28 -10.03
CA ASP A 87 -26.26 -5.26 -11.09
C ASP A 87 -27.58 -5.92 -11.53
N LYS A 88 -28.44 -6.30 -10.58
CA LYS A 88 -29.78 -6.84 -10.85
C LYS A 88 -30.67 -5.86 -11.62
N ASN A 89 -30.61 -4.57 -11.28
CA ASN A 89 -31.39 -3.53 -11.93
C ASN A 89 -30.84 -3.07 -13.28
N LYS A 90 -29.81 -3.75 -13.84
CA LYS A 90 -29.11 -3.39 -15.09
C LYS A 90 -28.51 -1.98 -15.11
N ASP A 91 -28.34 -1.34 -13.94
CA ASP A 91 -27.59 -0.10 -13.77
C ASP A 91 -26.06 -0.32 -13.87
N VAL A 92 -25.62 -1.55 -14.18
CA VAL A 92 -24.21 -2.02 -14.28
C VAL A 92 -23.32 -1.06 -15.09
N LYS A 93 -23.86 -0.46 -16.17
CA LYS A 93 -23.12 0.48 -17.02
C LYS A 93 -22.66 1.74 -16.27
N LYS A 94 -23.33 2.11 -15.15
CA LYS A 94 -23.03 3.31 -14.36
C LYS A 94 -22.03 3.10 -13.21
N GLN A 95 -21.63 1.85 -12.93
CA GLN A 95 -20.74 1.50 -11.80
C GLN A 95 -19.36 0.97 -12.21
N SER A 96 -19.22 0.67 -13.49
CA SER A 96 -18.02 0.05 -14.03
C SER A 96 -17.13 1.14 -14.61
N TYR A 97 -15.91 1.29 -14.11
CA TYR A 97 -14.89 1.99 -14.89
C TYR A 97 -14.28 0.97 -15.85
N LYS A 98 -14.28 1.32 -17.13
CA LYS A 98 -13.63 0.50 -18.14
C LYS A 98 -12.12 0.69 -17.98
N ILE A 99 -11.37 -0.41 -17.92
CA ILE A 99 -9.91 -0.37 -17.86
C ILE A 99 -9.35 -0.57 -19.27
N ASN A 100 -8.43 0.31 -19.64
CA ASN A 100 -7.76 0.35 -20.92
C ASN A 100 -6.40 -0.36 -20.86
N ILE A 101 -6.10 -1.15 -21.89
CA ILE A 101 -4.75 -1.66 -22.18
C ILE A 101 -4.44 -1.34 -23.64
N TYR A 102 -3.27 -0.76 -23.90
CA TYR A 102 -2.83 -0.56 -25.27
C TYR A 102 -2.25 -1.85 -25.83
N LYS A 103 -2.79 -2.33 -26.96
CA LYS A 103 -2.06 -3.31 -27.78
C LYS A 103 -1.10 -2.53 -28.67
N TYR A 104 0.14 -2.37 -28.20
CA TYR A 104 1.20 -1.83 -29.05
C TYR A 104 1.45 -2.82 -30.21
N LYS A 105 1.28 -2.35 -31.45
CA LYS A 105 1.74 -3.08 -32.62
C LYS A 105 3.25 -2.87 -32.69
N TYR A 106 4.04 -3.95 -32.66
CA TYR A 106 5.47 -3.88 -32.89
C TYR A 106 5.77 -3.87 -34.39
N PRO A 107 6.78 -3.10 -34.87
CA PRO A 107 7.61 -2.14 -34.12
C PRO A 107 6.83 -0.87 -33.74
N ARG A 108 7.31 -0.17 -32.69
CA ARG A 108 6.68 1.03 -32.10
C ARG A 108 6.55 2.16 -33.14
N THR A 109 5.48 2.15 -33.93
CA THR A 109 5.13 3.26 -34.83
C THR A 109 4.72 4.48 -34.02
N SER A 110 4.92 5.68 -34.56
CA SER A 110 4.56 6.97 -33.96
C SER A 110 3.06 7.17 -33.68
N THR A 111 2.22 6.25 -34.15
CA THR A 111 0.80 6.17 -33.83
C THR A 111 0.56 5.32 -32.57
N PRO A 112 -0.11 5.85 -31.53
CA PRO A 112 -0.58 5.05 -30.41
C PRO A 112 -1.36 3.82 -30.92
N GLY A 113 -1.03 2.63 -30.42
CA GLY A 113 -1.74 1.41 -30.77
C GLY A 113 -3.23 1.54 -30.42
N LYS A 114 -4.10 0.77 -31.07
CA LYS A 114 -5.52 0.72 -30.74
C LYS A 114 -5.67 0.22 -29.29
N SER A 115 -6.33 1.00 -28.43
CA SER A 115 -6.68 0.55 -27.08
C SER A 115 -7.68 -0.61 -27.18
N ILE A 116 -7.45 -1.65 -26.38
CA ILE A 116 -8.38 -2.77 -26.25
C ILE A 116 -8.92 -2.75 -24.82
N TRP A 117 -10.24 -2.64 -24.71
CA TRP A 117 -10.94 -2.76 -23.44
C TRP A 117 -10.91 -4.21 -22.98
N ILE A 118 -10.23 -4.49 -21.87
CA ILE A 118 -10.04 -5.88 -21.42
C ILE A 118 -11.11 -6.32 -20.41
N LYS A 119 -11.59 -5.42 -19.54
CA LYS A 119 -12.67 -5.76 -18.59
C LYS A 119 -13.28 -4.53 -17.92
N ASN A 120 -14.56 -4.64 -17.57
CA ASN A 120 -15.25 -3.73 -16.66
C ASN A 120 -14.79 -3.99 -15.22
N TYR A 121 -14.32 -2.94 -14.53
CA TYR A 121 -13.95 -3.02 -13.12
C TYR A 121 -15.03 -2.34 -12.28
N SER A 122 -15.72 -3.13 -11.44
CA SER A 122 -16.69 -2.60 -10.49
C SER A 122 -15.99 -2.15 -9.23
N LEU A 123 -16.11 -0.86 -8.96
CA LEU A 123 -15.58 -0.24 -7.76
C LEU A 123 -16.19 -0.82 -6.48
N GLY A 124 -17.48 -1.15 -6.51
CA GLY A 124 -18.19 -1.72 -5.35
C GLY A 124 -17.65 -3.11 -4.96
N TYR A 125 -17.38 -3.97 -5.94
CA TYR A 125 -16.72 -5.27 -5.67
C TYR A 125 -15.31 -5.12 -5.13
N SER A 126 -14.54 -4.14 -5.62
CA SER A 126 -13.21 -3.84 -5.08
C SER A 126 -13.24 -3.42 -3.61
N ILE A 127 -14.19 -2.55 -3.26
CA ILE A 127 -14.36 -2.08 -1.88
C ILE A 127 -14.77 -3.22 -0.96
N ALA A 128 -15.71 -4.04 -1.41
CA ALA A 128 -16.09 -5.25 -0.69
C ALA A 128 -14.89 -6.19 -0.48
N LEU A 129 -14.07 -6.40 -1.52
CA LEU A 129 -12.88 -7.26 -1.46
C LEU A 129 -11.88 -6.80 -0.42
N PHE A 130 -11.42 -5.53 -0.44
CA PHE A 130 -10.46 -5.09 0.56
C PHE A 130 -11.05 -5.11 1.98
N SER A 131 -12.35 -4.85 2.12
CA SER A 131 -13.04 -4.87 3.41
C SER A 131 -13.08 -6.29 3.98
N PHE A 132 -13.40 -7.30 3.17
CA PHE A 132 -13.38 -8.70 3.59
C PHE A 132 -11.97 -9.21 3.91
N LEU A 133 -10.97 -8.86 3.10
CA LEU A 133 -9.56 -9.20 3.39
C LEU A 133 -9.11 -8.61 4.72
N THR A 134 -9.49 -7.36 5.00
CA THR A 134 -9.19 -6.69 6.28
C THR A 134 -9.90 -7.39 7.43
N SER A 135 -11.19 -7.68 7.28
CA SER A 135 -11.97 -8.42 8.27
C SER A 135 -11.35 -9.78 8.60
N LEU A 136 -10.97 -10.54 7.56
CA LEU A 136 -10.33 -11.85 7.71
C LEU A 136 -8.99 -11.74 8.45
N SER A 137 -8.16 -10.74 8.11
CA SER A 137 -6.88 -10.52 8.78
C SER A 137 -7.08 -10.24 10.27
N HIS A 138 -7.98 -9.30 10.62
CA HIS A 138 -8.24 -8.97 12.02
C HIS A 138 -8.92 -10.10 12.79
N TYR A 139 -9.81 -10.86 12.16
CA TYR A 139 -10.41 -12.05 12.76
C TYR A 139 -9.36 -13.14 13.05
N SER A 140 -8.38 -13.31 12.17
CA SER A 140 -7.33 -14.30 12.38
C SER A 140 -6.46 -13.98 13.61
N PHE A 141 -6.22 -12.70 13.92
CA PHE A 141 -5.47 -12.27 15.12
C PHE A 141 -6.12 -12.68 16.44
N ILE A 142 -7.43 -12.87 16.46
CA ILE A 142 -8.19 -13.23 17.67
C ILE A 142 -8.60 -14.70 17.70
N SER A 143 -8.49 -15.40 16.57
CA SER A 143 -8.89 -16.79 16.38
C SER A 143 -7.64 -17.66 16.15
N PHE A 144 -7.51 -18.26 14.98
CA PHE A 144 -6.51 -19.29 14.66
C PHE A 144 -5.04 -18.80 14.55
N ARG A 145 -4.76 -17.49 14.68
CA ARG A 145 -3.39 -16.95 14.78
C ARG A 145 -3.15 -16.16 16.06
N LYS A 146 -3.98 -16.35 17.10
CA LYS A 146 -3.87 -15.62 18.37
C LYS A 146 -2.49 -15.72 19.03
N ASP A 147 -1.91 -16.90 19.09
CA ASP A 147 -0.60 -17.10 19.76
C ASP A 147 0.54 -16.51 18.93
N LYS A 148 0.49 -16.67 17.61
CA LYS A 148 1.44 -16.02 16.70
C LYS A 148 1.34 -14.49 16.76
N TYR A 149 0.13 -13.95 16.89
CA TYR A 149 -0.06 -12.51 17.07
C TYR A 149 0.59 -12.03 18.37
N ARG A 150 0.41 -12.77 19.48
CA ARG A 150 1.10 -12.45 20.74
C ARG A 150 2.63 -12.49 20.59
N GLU A 151 3.15 -13.55 19.95
CA GLU A 151 4.58 -13.66 19.66
C GLU A 151 5.11 -12.47 18.84
N TYR A 152 4.36 -12.03 17.83
CA TYR A 152 4.69 -10.85 17.03
C TYR A 152 4.74 -9.57 17.86
N ILE A 153 3.73 -9.32 18.70
CA ILE A 153 3.69 -8.15 19.58
C ILE A 153 4.82 -8.17 20.61
N ASP A 154 5.10 -9.32 21.26
CA ASP A 154 6.22 -9.48 22.20
C ASP A 154 7.56 -9.21 21.51
N ASN A 155 7.69 -9.58 20.23
CA ASN A 155 8.87 -9.31 19.40
C ASN A 155 8.83 -7.95 18.71
N GLN A 156 7.86 -7.08 18.99
CA GLN A 156 7.72 -5.74 18.40
C GLN A 156 7.80 -5.73 16.88
N ILE A 157 7.05 -6.64 16.26
CA ILE A 157 6.88 -6.73 14.82
C ILE A 157 5.43 -7.10 14.55
N ASN A 158 4.83 -6.62 13.47
CA ASN A 158 3.53 -7.15 13.04
C ASN A 158 3.54 -7.46 11.55
N ILE A 159 4.04 -8.66 11.22
CA ILE A 159 4.17 -9.14 9.84
C ILE A 159 2.82 -9.12 9.13
N GLN A 160 1.79 -9.58 9.82
CA GLN A 160 0.48 -9.73 9.22
C GLN A 160 -0.21 -8.39 8.93
N ARG A 161 0.01 -7.36 9.75
CA ARG A 161 -0.45 -5.99 9.44
C ARG A 161 0.19 -5.47 8.16
N TRP A 162 1.51 -5.64 8.00
CA TRP A 162 2.19 -5.19 6.77
C TRP A 162 1.77 -5.97 5.53
N LEU A 163 1.51 -7.27 5.65
CA LEU A 163 0.97 -8.09 4.56
C LEU A 163 -0.48 -7.71 4.22
N GLU A 164 -1.32 -7.47 5.21
CA GLU A 164 -2.69 -7.00 4.96
C GLU A 164 -2.67 -5.63 4.29
N TYR A 165 -1.90 -4.67 4.81
CA TYR A 165 -1.82 -3.34 4.24
C TYR A 165 -1.23 -3.36 2.83
N SER A 166 -0.19 -4.17 2.56
CA SER A 166 0.40 -4.23 1.22
C SER A 166 -0.61 -4.67 0.16
N ILE A 167 -1.59 -5.52 0.51
CA ILE A 167 -2.64 -5.97 -0.39
C ILE A 167 -3.82 -4.99 -0.40
N THR A 168 -4.37 -4.66 0.77
CA THR A 168 -5.62 -3.88 0.85
C THR A 168 -5.41 -2.44 0.43
N SER A 169 -4.31 -1.78 0.83
CA SER A 169 -4.03 -0.40 0.42
C SER A 169 -3.68 -0.30 -1.07
N SER A 170 -3.16 -1.38 -1.67
CA SER A 170 -2.97 -1.50 -3.12
C SER A 170 -4.30 -1.57 -3.86
N ILE A 171 -5.25 -2.38 -3.39
CA ILE A 171 -6.61 -2.44 -3.94
C ILE A 171 -7.31 -1.08 -3.80
N MET A 172 -7.16 -0.41 -2.66
CA MET A 172 -7.68 0.94 -2.44
C MET A 172 -7.08 1.95 -3.44
N MET A 173 -5.75 1.93 -3.63
CA MET A 173 -5.09 2.85 -4.55
C MET A 173 -5.49 2.58 -6.01
N PHE A 174 -5.57 1.31 -6.42
CA PHE A 174 -6.10 0.91 -7.72
C PHE A 174 -7.50 1.48 -7.96
N SER A 175 -8.36 1.41 -6.95
CA SER A 175 -9.73 1.94 -6.99
C SER A 175 -9.77 3.46 -7.16
N LEU A 176 -8.86 4.18 -6.48
CA LEU A 176 -8.73 5.63 -6.59
C LEU A 176 -8.24 6.09 -7.96
N PHE A 177 -7.35 5.33 -8.60
CA PHE A 177 -6.93 5.61 -9.96
C PHE A 177 -8.11 5.52 -10.95
N GLY A 178 -8.90 4.45 -10.87
CA GLY A 178 -10.11 4.31 -11.69
C GLY A 178 -11.10 5.47 -11.49
N LEU A 179 -11.31 5.91 -10.25
CA LEU A 179 -12.15 7.07 -9.92
C LEU A 179 -11.61 8.40 -10.46
N SER A 180 -10.30 8.49 -10.69
CA SER A 180 -9.64 9.72 -11.14
C SER A 180 -9.43 9.75 -12.66
N MET A 181 -10.17 8.92 -13.41
CA MET A 181 -10.01 8.75 -14.87
C MET A 181 -8.58 8.36 -15.28
N ILE A 182 -7.91 7.59 -14.43
CA ILE A 182 -6.64 6.94 -14.76
C ILE A 182 -7.00 5.49 -15.03
N ASP A 183 -7.02 5.13 -16.29
CA ASP A 183 -7.55 3.85 -16.79
C ASP A 183 -6.51 3.00 -17.52
N TYR A 184 -5.27 3.48 -17.64
CA TYR A 184 -4.15 2.76 -18.26
C TYR A 184 -3.44 1.85 -17.27
N MET A 185 -3.45 0.54 -17.53
CA MET A 185 -2.78 -0.44 -16.66
C MET A 185 -1.27 -0.22 -16.54
N GLU A 186 -0.63 0.30 -17.57
CA GLU A 186 0.79 0.64 -17.60
C GLU A 186 1.14 1.76 -16.60
N GLU A 187 0.17 2.63 -16.28
CA GLU A 187 0.29 3.64 -15.22
C GLU A 187 -0.13 3.06 -13.86
N ILE A 188 -1.27 2.36 -13.80
CA ILE A 188 -1.89 1.91 -12.55
C ILE A 188 -1.06 0.82 -11.85
N VAL A 189 -0.57 -0.18 -12.59
CA VAL A 189 0.08 -1.35 -12.00
C VAL A 189 1.37 -0.96 -11.27
N PRO A 190 2.32 -0.21 -11.87
CA PRO A 190 3.52 0.21 -11.15
C PRO A 190 3.22 1.05 -9.91
N LEU A 191 2.26 1.97 -9.99
CA LEU A 191 1.90 2.82 -8.85
C LEU A 191 1.25 2.02 -7.71
N THR A 192 0.46 1.02 -8.06
CA THR A 192 -0.14 0.09 -7.09
C THR A 192 0.94 -0.77 -6.42
N ILE A 193 1.95 -1.24 -7.19
CA ILE A 193 3.10 -1.97 -6.64
C ILE A 193 3.91 -1.10 -5.68
N LEU A 194 4.10 0.19 -5.97
CA LEU A 194 4.80 1.11 -5.04
C LEU A 194 4.10 1.22 -3.68
N ILE A 195 2.76 1.14 -3.64
CA ILE A 195 2.01 1.09 -2.38
C ILE A 195 2.25 -0.23 -1.63
N ALA A 196 2.30 -1.36 -2.33
CA ALA A 196 2.68 -2.63 -1.70
C ALA A 196 4.12 -2.56 -1.13
N VAL A 197 5.07 -2.06 -1.92
CA VAL A 197 6.49 -1.91 -1.53
C VAL A 197 6.67 -1.01 -0.32
N THR A 198 5.91 0.08 -0.23
CA THR A 198 5.89 0.98 0.95
C THR A 198 5.65 0.19 2.25
N ASN A 199 4.68 -0.72 2.24
CA ASN A 199 4.35 -1.54 3.41
C ASN A 199 5.43 -2.58 3.72
N ILE A 200 6.09 -3.11 2.68
CA ILE A 200 7.24 -4.01 2.86
C ILE A 200 8.43 -3.27 3.47
N PHE A 201 8.65 -1.99 3.15
CA PHE A 201 9.66 -1.18 3.86
C PHE A 201 9.32 -1.01 5.35
N GLY A 202 8.04 -0.81 5.69
CA GLY A 202 7.56 -0.81 7.07
C GLY A 202 7.92 -2.11 7.81
N LEU A 203 7.65 -3.26 7.19
CA LEU A 203 8.05 -4.58 7.71
C LEU A 203 9.58 -4.70 7.86
N GLY A 204 10.33 -4.24 6.86
CA GLY A 204 11.78 -4.24 6.88
C GLY A 204 12.35 -3.44 8.05
N ILE A 205 11.76 -2.29 8.37
CA ILE A 205 12.14 -1.47 9.53
C ILE A 205 11.90 -2.22 10.84
N GLU A 206 10.72 -2.83 11.03
CA GLU A 206 10.41 -3.59 12.26
C GLU A 206 11.23 -4.87 12.40
N SER A 207 11.70 -5.44 11.29
CA SER A 207 12.53 -6.65 11.29
C SER A 207 13.97 -6.38 11.77
N ILE A 208 14.41 -5.12 11.76
CA ILE A 208 15.74 -4.74 12.22
C ILE A 208 15.73 -4.56 13.75
N LYS A 209 16.21 -5.57 14.47
CA LYS A 209 16.38 -5.53 15.93
C LYS A 209 17.72 -4.93 16.38
N ASP A 210 18.76 -5.05 15.56
CA ASP A 210 20.07 -4.49 15.89
C ASP A 210 19.99 -2.94 15.97
N ARG A 211 20.35 -2.37 17.13
CA ARG A 211 20.38 -0.91 17.33
C ARG A 211 21.29 -0.20 16.33
N ASP A 212 22.48 -0.74 16.09
CA ASP A 212 23.54 -0.12 15.25
C ASP A 212 23.14 0.07 13.78
N LYS A 213 22.01 -0.50 13.36
CA LYS A 213 21.44 -0.37 12.01
C LYS A 213 20.45 0.80 11.89
N GLU A 214 20.61 1.85 12.69
CA GLU A 214 19.74 3.04 12.62
C GLU A 214 19.79 3.74 11.26
N ASN A 215 20.96 3.79 10.63
CA ASN A 215 21.10 4.33 9.27
C ASN A 215 20.27 3.53 8.27
N LEU A 216 20.24 2.20 8.39
CA LEU A 216 19.43 1.34 7.52
C LEU A 216 17.94 1.59 7.74
N ARG A 217 17.47 1.66 9.00
CA ARG A 217 16.07 2.01 9.31
C ARG A 217 15.68 3.35 8.69
N THR A 218 16.56 4.35 8.78
CA THR A 218 16.36 5.68 8.20
C THR A 218 16.24 5.64 6.68
N ILE A 219 17.12 4.87 6.02
CA ILE A 219 17.08 4.69 4.55
C ILE A 219 15.76 4.03 4.14
N LEU A 220 15.36 2.94 4.80
CA LEU A 220 14.11 2.24 4.51
C LEU A 220 12.89 3.14 4.74
N PHE A 221 12.88 3.93 5.82
CA PHE A 221 11.80 4.86 6.10
C PHE A 221 11.68 5.92 5.00
N ARG A 222 12.80 6.53 4.58
CA ARG A 222 12.82 7.53 3.50
C ARG A 222 12.40 6.92 2.16
N ALA A 223 12.85 5.70 1.86
CA ALA A 223 12.41 4.96 0.68
C ALA A 223 10.89 4.73 0.72
N GLY A 224 10.35 4.34 1.88
CA GLY A 224 8.90 4.21 2.11
C GLY A 224 8.13 5.51 1.92
N ILE A 225 8.64 6.65 2.40
CA ILE A 225 8.03 7.96 2.15
C ILE A 225 7.98 8.25 0.64
N PHE A 226 9.06 7.97 -0.09
CA PHE A 226 9.11 8.21 -1.53
C PHE A 226 8.12 7.32 -2.29
N THR A 227 8.13 6.01 -2.03
CA THR A 227 7.22 5.06 -2.69
C THR A 227 5.76 5.28 -2.34
N ASN A 228 5.47 5.80 -1.13
CA ASN A 228 4.11 6.20 -0.75
C ASN A 228 3.71 7.52 -1.43
N GLY A 229 4.60 8.51 -1.43
CA GLY A 229 4.30 9.86 -1.90
C GLY A 229 4.06 9.92 -3.41
N TRP A 230 4.81 9.14 -4.20
CA TRP A 230 4.75 9.21 -5.65
C TRP A 230 3.36 8.87 -6.24
N PRO A 231 2.70 7.75 -5.88
CA PRO A 231 1.31 7.48 -6.28
C PRO A 231 0.34 8.62 -5.97
N TRP A 232 0.45 9.25 -4.81
CA TRP A 232 -0.43 10.37 -4.42
C TRP A 232 -0.16 11.64 -5.21
N ILE A 233 1.11 11.95 -5.51
CA ILE A 233 1.48 13.08 -6.36
C ILE A 233 0.91 12.87 -7.76
N PHE A 234 1.12 11.69 -8.35
CA PHE A 234 0.62 11.34 -9.67
C PHE A 234 -0.91 11.40 -9.73
N LEU A 235 -1.60 10.75 -8.77
CA LEU A 235 -3.05 10.79 -8.63
C LEU A 235 -3.56 12.23 -8.58
N SER A 236 -2.95 13.07 -7.73
CA SER A 236 -3.36 14.47 -7.54
C SER A 236 -3.15 15.31 -8.80
N TYR A 237 -2.07 15.06 -9.55
CA TYR A 237 -1.79 15.73 -10.81
C TYR A 237 -2.83 15.37 -11.87
N LYS A 238 -2.99 14.07 -12.15
CA LYS A 238 -3.96 13.56 -13.14
C LYS A 238 -5.40 13.93 -12.78
N TYR A 239 -5.77 13.87 -11.51
CA TYR A 239 -7.08 14.32 -11.04
C TYR A 239 -7.32 15.81 -11.32
N LYS A 240 -6.31 16.68 -11.10
CA LYS A 240 -6.42 18.11 -11.38
C LYS A 240 -6.59 18.37 -12.88
N GLU A 241 -5.73 17.78 -13.69
CA GLU A 241 -5.76 17.91 -15.16
C GLU A 241 -7.04 17.30 -15.77
N GLY A 242 -7.54 16.20 -15.20
CA GLY A 242 -8.60 15.40 -15.79
C GLY A 242 -10.01 15.69 -15.29
N ILE A 243 -10.22 15.78 -13.98
CA ILE A 243 -11.57 15.88 -13.37
C ILE A 243 -11.81 17.27 -12.78
N LYS A 244 -10.81 17.85 -12.09
CA LYS A 244 -11.02 19.12 -11.37
C LYS A 244 -11.25 20.28 -12.33
N ASN A 245 -10.49 20.32 -13.42
CA ASN A 245 -10.45 21.44 -14.36
C ASN A 245 -11.21 21.17 -15.68
N ILE A 246 -11.89 20.02 -15.79
CA ILE A 246 -12.62 19.67 -17.01
C ILE A 246 -13.73 20.67 -17.31
N THR A 247 -13.84 21.11 -18.56
CA THR A 247 -14.97 21.95 -19.02
C THR A 247 -16.17 21.08 -19.39
N LYS A 248 -17.35 21.70 -19.50
CA LYS A 248 -18.58 21.02 -19.92
C LYS A 248 -18.41 20.37 -21.29
N GLU A 249 -17.80 21.10 -22.22
CA GLU A 249 -17.56 20.64 -23.60
C GLU A 249 -16.66 19.40 -23.59
N GLN A 250 -15.51 19.49 -22.91
CA GLN A 250 -14.56 18.37 -22.80
C GLN A 250 -15.19 17.13 -22.16
N PHE A 251 -16.07 17.32 -21.19
CA PHE A 251 -16.79 16.22 -20.55
C PHE A 251 -17.80 15.56 -21.49
N ILE A 252 -18.60 16.36 -22.20
CA ILE A 252 -19.58 15.87 -23.16
C ILE A 252 -18.89 15.13 -24.32
N ASP A 253 -17.77 15.66 -24.82
CA ASP A 253 -16.97 15.01 -25.87
C ASP A 253 -16.47 13.63 -25.41
N ARG A 254 -15.99 13.52 -24.17
CA ARG A 254 -15.55 12.24 -23.58
C ARG A 254 -16.71 11.26 -23.35
N LEU A 255 -17.90 11.74 -23.01
CA LEU A 255 -19.09 10.89 -22.90
C LEU A 255 -19.47 10.33 -24.28
N ALA A 256 -19.46 11.17 -25.31
CA ALA A 256 -19.76 10.77 -26.68
C ALA A 256 -18.74 9.75 -27.22
N GLU A 257 -17.46 9.87 -26.89
CA GLU A 257 -16.43 8.89 -27.29
C GLU A 257 -16.65 7.50 -26.64
N ASN A 258 -17.07 7.48 -25.37
CA ASN A 258 -17.19 6.23 -24.60
C ASN A 258 -18.54 5.52 -24.73
N ALA A 259 -19.58 6.26 -25.13
CA ALA A 259 -20.95 5.79 -25.32
C ALA A 259 -21.66 6.58 -26.46
N PRO A 260 -21.19 6.44 -27.71
CA PRO A 260 -21.65 7.24 -28.85
C PRO A 260 -23.14 7.07 -29.14
N ASP A 261 -23.70 5.88 -28.92
CA ASP A 261 -25.12 5.61 -29.18
C ASP A 261 -26.06 6.31 -28.19
N GLU A 262 -25.54 6.69 -27.01
CA GLU A 262 -26.33 7.20 -25.87
C GLU A 262 -26.13 8.71 -25.66
N TYR A 263 -24.93 9.23 -26.00
CA TYR A 263 -24.52 10.61 -25.71
C TYR A 263 -23.85 11.35 -26.88
N SER A 264 -23.92 10.85 -28.12
CA SER A 264 -23.45 11.63 -29.30
C SER A 264 -24.19 12.96 -29.37
N ALA A 265 -23.48 14.04 -29.03
CA ALA A 265 -24.01 15.39 -28.93
C ALA A 265 -24.02 16.04 -30.32
N SER A 266 -25.05 15.79 -31.14
CA SER A 266 -25.39 16.73 -32.21
C SER A 266 -26.41 17.73 -31.65
N LYS A 267 -26.25 19.04 -31.97
CA LYS A 267 -27.27 20.04 -31.65
C LYS A 267 -28.60 19.76 -32.37
N GLU A 268 -28.55 18.97 -33.44
CA GLU A 268 -29.70 18.57 -34.26
C GLU A 268 -30.59 17.54 -33.57
N ASP A 269 -30.03 16.64 -32.76
CA ASP A 269 -30.79 15.54 -32.11
C ASP A 269 -31.51 15.95 -30.82
N GLY A 270 -31.36 17.20 -30.33
CA GLY A 270 -32.09 17.84 -29.21
C GLY A 270 -32.12 17.08 -27.87
N VAL A 271 -32.80 15.94 -27.85
CA VAL A 271 -32.98 14.98 -26.75
C VAL A 271 -31.64 14.40 -26.24
N LYS A 272 -30.75 13.96 -27.14
CA LYS A 272 -29.44 13.41 -26.74
C LYS A 272 -28.56 14.47 -26.07
N TYR A 273 -28.57 15.69 -26.63
CA TYR A 273 -27.91 16.85 -26.05
C TYR A 273 -28.45 17.15 -24.64
N THR A 274 -29.78 17.12 -24.45
CA THR A 274 -30.40 17.37 -23.13
C THR A 274 -29.97 16.33 -22.08
N ASN A 275 -29.77 15.07 -22.47
CA ASN A 275 -29.29 14.02 -21.56
C ASN A 275 -27.83 14.24 -21.14
N ALA A 276 -26.96 14.64 -22.08
CA ALA A 276 -25.56 14.95 -21.77
C ALA A 276 -25.43 16.14 -20.79
N GLU A 277 -26.28 17.16 -20.94
CA GLU A 277 -26.33 18.29 -20.03
C GLU A 277 -26.77 17.92 -18.61
N LYS A 278 -27.82 17.08 -18.48
CA LYS A 278 -28.25 16.57 -17.16
C LYS A 278 -27.16 15.75 -16.47
N VAL A 279 -26.44 14.92 -17.23
CA VAL A 279 -25.31 14.13 -16.68
C VAL A 279 -24.17 15.05 -16.23
N TRP A 280 -23.86 16.09 -17.01
CA TRP A 280 -22.89 17.11 -16.62
C TRP A 280 -23.26 17.81 -15.30
N GLU A 281 -24.52 18.24 -15.14
CA GLU A 281 -24.97 18.90 -13.91
C GLU A 281 -24.80 18.00 -12.68
N ILE A 282 -25.18 16.73 -12.77
CA ILE A 282 -24.97 15.76 -11.69
C ILE A 282 -23.48 15.58 -11.40
N PHE A 283 -22.67 15.47 -12.45
CA PHE A 283 -21.23 15.30 -12.32
C PHE A 283 -20.57 16.49 -11.62
N ASP A 284 -20.79 17.72 -12.11
CA ASP A 284 -20.11 18.92 -11.61
C ASP A 284 -20.59 19.30 -10.20
N THR A 285 -21.89 19.15 -9.91
CA THR A 285 -22.44 19.50 -8.59
C THR A 285 -22.17 18.45 -7.51
N LYS A 286 -22.27 17.15 -7.82
CA LYS A 286 -22.25 16.08 -6.82
C LYS A 286 -21.03 15.15 -6.90
N ILE A 287 -20.73 14.62 -8.09
CA ILE A 287 -19.70 13.57 -8.21
C ILE A 287 -18.30 14.15 -8.05
N LYS A 288 -18.02 15.26 -8.73
CA LYS A 288 -16.73 15.95 -8.70
C LYS A 288 -16.35 16.37 -7.28
N SER A 289 -17.27 16.96 -6.54
CA SER A 289 -17.05 17.37 -5.14
C SER A 289 -16.80 16.15 -4.22
N ALA A 290 -17.56 15.06 -4.38
CA ALA A 290 -17.33 13.82 -3.63
C ALA A 290 -15.94 13.21 -3.90
N ILE A 291 -15.51 13.13 -5.16
CA ILE A 291 -14.15 12.66 -5.52
C ILE A 291 -13.09 13.59 -4.95
N THR A 292 -13.32 14.91 -4.99
CA THR A 292 -12.42 15.92 -4.42
C THR A 292 -12.18 15.65 -2.92
N ILE A 293 -13.28 15.54 -2.17
CA ILE A 293 -13.26 15.31 -0.72
C ILE A 293 -12.56 13.98 -0.42
N LEU A 294 -12.89 12.93 -1.19
CA LEU A 294 -12.28 11.61 -1.04
C LEU A 294 -10.76 11.65 -1.17
N ILE A 295 -10.25 12.27 -2.24
CA ILE A 295 -8.81 12.34 -2.51
C ILE A 295 -8.09 13.09 -1.40
N TYR A 296 -8.61 14.25 -0.97
CA TYR A 296 -7.98 15.03 0.09
C TYR A 296 -8.06 14.34 1.46
N ALA A 297 -9.20 13.76 1.82
CA ALA A 297 -9.38 13.04 3.07
C ALA A 297 -8.45 11.83 3.15
N LEU A 298 -8.41 10.99 2.11
CA LEU A 298 -7.53 9.83 2.10
C LEU A 298 -6.05 10.20 2.02
N ARG A 299 -5.68 11.24 1.27
CA ARG A 299 -4.31 11.74 1.27
C ARG A 299 -3.88 12.16 2.69
N GLY A 300 -4.74 12.88 3.40
CA GLY A 300 -4.50 13.25 4.79
C GLY A 300 -4.31 12.03 5.70
N LEU A 301 -5.23 11.05 5.62
CA LEU A 301 -5.15 9.83 6.41
C LEU A 301 -3.90 8.99 6.08
N TYR A 302 -3.50 8.89 4.81
CA TYR A 302 -2.30 8.16 4.40
C TYR A 302 -1.01 8.78 4.91
N LEU A 303 -0.97 10.10 5.16
CA LEU A 303 0.17 10.76 5.81
C LEU A 303 0.29 10.41 7.30
N LEU A 304 -0.80 10.01 7.94
CA LEU A 304 -0.79 9.63 9.36
C LEU A 304 -0.11 8.28 9.61
N PHE A 305 -0.06 7.37 8.63
CA PHE A 305 0.62 6.08 8.76
C PHE A 305 2.14 6.22 8.94
N PRO A 306 2.88 6.89 8.05
CA PRO A 306 4.31 7.13 8.26
C PRO A 306 4.57 8.06 9.44
N ALA A 307 3.65 9.00 9.75
CA ALA A 307 3.76 9.79 10.97
C ALA A 307 3.66 8.91 12.22
N ASN A 308 2.73 7.95 12.26
CA ASN A 308 2.61 6.97 13.35
C ASN A 308 3.90 6.15 13.50
N MET A 309 4.46 5.65 12.39
CA MET A 309 5.75 4.95 12.39
C MET A 309 6.88 5.83 12.92
N TYR A 310 6.94 7.08 12.49
CA TYR A 310 8.00 7.99 12.90
C TYR A 310 7.90 8.34 14.38
N PHE A 311 6.75 8.83 14.84
CA PHE A 311 6.58 9.35 16.19
C PHE A 311 6.45 8.27 17.25
N ASN A 312 5.85 7.12 16.93
CA ASN A 312 5.61 6.05 17.91
C ASN A 312 6.57 4.86 17.78
N TYR A 313 7.45 4.83 16.75
CA TYR A 313 8.46 3.77 16.61
C TYR A 313 9.87 4.34 16.45
N LEU A 314 10.16 5.03 15.35
CA LEU A 314 11.53 5.44 15.02
C LEU A 314 12.12 6.48 15.98
N LYS A 315 11.35 7.53 16.32
CA LYS A 315 11.81 8.59 17.22
C LYS A 315 12.09 8.05 18.63
N PRO A 316 11.19 7.29 19.29
CA PRO A 316 11.47 6.66 20.57
C PRO A 316 12.66 5.70 20.53
N LEU A 317 12.78 4.90 19.45
CA LEU A 317 13.87 3.95 19.29
C LEU A 317 15.26 4.62 19.24
N ARG A 318 15.35 5.81 18.62
CA ARG A 318 16.58 6.61 18.57
C ARG A 318 16.99 7.17 19.93
N THR A 319 16.01 7.41 20.80
CA THR A 319 16.25 8.00 22.12
C THR A 319 16.60 6.98 23.19
N LEU A 320 16.66 5.69 22.85
CA LEU A 320 16.96 4.65 23.83
C LEU A 320 18.42 4.71 24.34
N PRO A 321 18.66 4.40 25.63
CA PRO A 321 20.00 4.35 26.22
C PRO A 321 20.92 3.36 25.47
N PRO A 322 22.23 3.65 25.29
CA PRO A 322 23.22 2.83 24.56
C PRO A 322 23.09 1.30 24.74
N GLU A 323 22.85 0.89 25.98
CA GLU A 323 22.76 -0.48 26.47
C GLU A 323 21.47 -1.23 26.10
N SER A 324 20.46 -0.55 25.55
CA SER A 324 19.19 -1.18 25.16
C SER A 324 19.32 -2.14 23.95
N GLU A 325 18.50 -3.18 23.92
CA GLU A 325 18.46 -4.19 22.85
C GLU A 325 17.92 -3.67 21.50
N GLY A 326 17.66 -2.37 21.34
CA GLY A 326 17.01 -1.83 20.14
C GLY A 326 15.54 -2.22 20.01
N MET A 327 14.87 -2.39 21.15
CA MET A 327 13.43 -2.63 21.27
C MET A 327 12.82 -1.54 22.18
N LEU A 328 11.61 -1.10 21.85
CA LEU A 328 10.82 -0.14 22.63
C LEU A 328 10.37 -0.71 23.98
N ASP A 329 9.76 0.11 24.83
CA ASP A 329 8.89 -0.43 25.87
C ASP A 329 7.67 -1.11 25.20
N PRO A 330 7.22 -2.30 25.68
CA PRO A 330 6.04 -2.97 25.14
C PRO A 330 4.79 -2.08 25.08
N ASP A 331 4.66 -1.13 26.01
CA ASP A 331 3.53 -0.21 26.05
C ASP A 331 3.54 0.81 24.91
N ASP A 332 4.72 1.21 24.44
CA ASP A 332 4.87 2.11 23.29
C ASP A 332 4.59 1.36 21.99
N PHE A 333 5.04 0.10 21.86
CA PHE A 333 4.65 -0.74 20.74
C PHE A 333 3.14 -1.05 20.72
N TYR A 334 2.53 -1.23 21.89
CA TYR A 334 1.07 -1.35 22.03
C TYR A 334 0.34 -0.09 21.52
N LYS A 335 0.82 1.12 21.85
CA LYS A 335 0.24 2.37 21.34
C LYS A 335 0.37 2.46 19.82
N LEU A 336 1.54 2.13 19.27
CA LEU A 336 1.79 2.08 17.83
C LEU A 336 0.78 1.17 17.11
N GLU A 337 0.62 -0.06 17.60
CA GLU A 337 -0.30 -1.06 17.04
C GLU A 337 -1.75 -0.60 17.12
N LYS A 338 -2.18 -0.08 18.28
CA LYS A 338 -3.53 0.47 18.45
C LYS A 338 -3.82 1.58 17.44
N ASN A 339 -2.86 2.48 17.23
CA ASN A 339 -3.01 3.58 16.28
C ASN A 339 -3.12 3.06 14.85
N TYR A 340 -2.35 2.04 14.46
CA TYR A 340 -2.47 1.43 13.14
C TYR A 340 -3.84 0.79 12.91
N ILE A 341 -4.37 0.04 13.89
CA ILE A 341 -5.72 -0.52 13.80
C ILE A 341 -6.73 0.60 13.55
N PHE A 342 -6.68 1.68 14.33
CA PHE A 342 -7.57 2.83 14.17
C PHE A 342 -7.43 3.50 12.80
N LEU A 343 -6.21 3.83 12.37
CA LEU A 343 -5.95 4.48 11.08
C LEU A 343 -6.43 3.62 9.90
N SER A 344 -6.21 2.30 9.96
CA SER A 344 -6.72 1.35 8.98
C SER A 344 -8.25 1.42 8.88
N MET A 345 -8.95 1.41 10.01
CA MET A 345 -10.41 1.51 10.03
C MET A 345 -10.91 2.84 9.48
N ALA A 346 -10.28 3.95 9.88
CA ALA A 346 -10.64 5.28 9.42
C ALA A 346 -10.48 5.42 7.90
N ALA A 347 -9.32 5.05 7.36
CA ALA A 347 -9.05 5.16 5.91
C ALA A 347 -9.96 4.27 5.08
N LYS A 348 -10.13 3.00 5.45
CA LYS A 348 -10.97 2.04 4.73
C LYS A 348 -12.45 2.43 4.77
N SER A 349 -12.94 2.85 5.94
CA SER A 349 -14.33 3.30 6.07
C SER A 349 -14.58 4.60 5.32
N THR A 350 -13.63 5.54 5.33
CA THR A 350 -13.73 6.80 4.55
C THR A 350 -13.91 6.50 3.07
N LEU A 351 -13.07 5.63 2.48
CA LEU A 351 -13.22 5.23 1.08
C LEU A 351 -14.56 4.54 0.84
N SER A 352 -14.88 3.54 1.67
CA SER A 352 -16.12 2.76 1.58
C SER A 352 -17.35 3.66 1.53
N TRP A 353 -17.54 4.52 2.54
CA TRP A 353 -18.78 5.29 2.70
C TRP A 353 -18.90 6.47 1.73
N ILE A 354 -17.80 7.13 1.38
CA ILE A 354 -17.84 8.18 0.35
C ILE A 354 -18.25 7.57 -0.99
N ILE A 355 -17.66 6.44 -1.39
CA ILE A 355 -18.05 5.77 -2.63
C ILE A 355 -19.48 5.27 -2.58
N TRP A 356 -19.89 4.66 -1.45
CA TRP A 356 -21.27 4.24 -1.28
C TRP A 356 -22.24 5.39 -1.55
N SER A 357 -21.99 6.55 -0.94
CA SER A 357 -22.83 7.74 -1.08
C SER A 357 -22.87 8.29 -2.51
N ALA A 358 -21.76 8.18 -3.24
CA ALA A 358 -21.62 8.74 -4.58
C ALA A 358 -22.16 7.81 -5.68
N THR A 359 -21.99 6.48 -5.54
CA THR A 359 -22.19 5.55 -6.67
C THR A 359 -23.07 4.35 -6.36
N LEU A 360 -23.31 3.99 -5.09
CA LEU A 360 -23.99 2.74 -4.72
C LEU A 360 -25.32 2.94 -3.97
N ARG A 361 -25.61 4.16 -3.51
CA ARG A 361 -26.91 4.51 -2.91
C ARG A 361 -28.05 4.11 -3.86
N PRO A 362 -29.10 3.42 -3.39
CA PRO A 362 -30.31 3.19 -4.17
C PRO A 362 -30.90 4.52 -4.62
N ASN A 363 -31.39 4.60 -5.85
CA ASN A 363 -32.16 5.77 -6.28
C ASN A 363 -33.39 5.82 -5.37
N THR A 364 -33.51 6.88 -4.58
CA THR A 364 -34.81 7.27 -4.04
C THR A 364 -35.50 7.99 -5.18
N ASP A 365 -36.54 7.38 -5.73
CA ASP A 365 -37.42 8.01 -6.72
C ASP A 365 -37.92 9.38 -6.26
#